data_AF-A0A844WW91-F1
#
_entry.id   AF-A0A844WW91-F1
#
_cell.length_a   1.000
_cell.length_b   1.000
_cell.length_c   1.000
_cell.angle_alpha   90.00
_cell.angle_beta   90.00
_cell.angle_gamma   90.00
#
_symmetry.space_group_name_H-M   'P 1'
#
loop_
_entity.id
_entity.type
_entity.pdbx_description
1 polymer ?
#
loop_
_entity_poly.entity_id
_entity_poly.type
_entity_poly.pdbx_seq_one_letter_code
_entity_poly.pdbx_strand_id
1 'polypeptide(L)'
;MQEKPLTMANLAWRNIQRRPFRSCCLIIIIMLFAATLFGGSVLMKNLSLGISGMANRLGADILIVPYGYEKNMEVALLRGEPSSFYLKVDLIDKIKDIKGIDAISPQLFIASLNAGCCTTKVQLIGFEQQSDFVIKPWLQSQLTQPLTDNQVVVGSKINSQVGDEIIFFNHPFKIAAKMDSTGMGFDTSVFMTMSAAQSLMKNAKLVEGDVDHFADYASSIFIKVNSDYQPKDIVNQIMPRYAMDYNIDFVMTKGMLSNIAKWLTGFSTIVYSLSAIFWVLAIIVIFVIFSSTLNERKREISLLRILGASRRDLVNMLLRESLIISALGGVAGIFIAAVLLYAFSLLICQSIGLPCMNISLFDAVLYAIVVFILTLIIGPLSSIYGALSMTKFDTYSTLREGE
;
A
#
# COMPACT_ATOMS: atom_id res chain seq x y z
N MET A 1 33.25 45.55 4.06
CA MET A 1 32.78 44.15 4.25
C MET A 1 32.88 43.85 5.74
N GLN A 2 31.77 43.69 6.45
CA GLN A 2 31.77 43.41 7.89
C GLN A 2 32.32 41.99 8.12
N GLU A 3 33.50 41.88 8.75
CA GLU A 3 34.05 40.58 9.14
C GLU A 3 33.19 39.98 10.25
N LYS A 4 32.34 39.02 9.88
CA LYS A 4 31.59 38.20 10.85
C LYS A 4 32.58 37.48 11.78
N PRO A 5 32.29 37.35 13.08
CA PRO A 5 33.19 36.70 14.02
C PRO A 5 33.53 35.27 13.57
N LEU A 6 34.80 34.91 13.74
CA LEU A 6 35.36 33.58 13.45
C LEU A 6 34.82 32.54 14.45
N THR A 7 33.53 32.22 14.33
CA THR A 7 32.94 31.09 15.06
C THR A 7 33.28 29.78 14.34
N MET A 8 33.41 28.69 15.09
CA MET A 8 33.72 27.36 14.53
C MET A 8 32.72 26.92 13.45
N ALA A 9 31.48 27.42 13.47
CA ALA A 9 30.49 27.17 12.43
C ALA A 9 30.80 27.90 11.11
N ASN A 10 31.25 29.17 11.17
CA ASN A 10 31.65 29.93 9.99
C ASN A 10 32.91 29.34 9.34
N LEU A 11 33.84 28.81 10.14
CA LEU A 11 35.02 28.10 9.64
C LEU A 11 34.65 26.79 8.93
N ALA A 12 33.73 26.00 9.51
CA ALA A 12 33.20 24.79 8.86
C ALA A 12 32.49 25.12 7.54
N TRP A 13 31.65 26.15 7.51
CA TRP A 13 30.97 26.60 6.29
C TRP A 13 31.96 27.06 5.19
N ARG A 14 32.99 27.82 5.58
CA ARG A 14 34.05 28.25 4.65
C ARG A 14 34.87 27.09 4.11
N ASN A 15 35.12 26.04 4.89
CA ASN A 15 35.77 24.82 4.38
C ASN A 15 34.95 24.14 3.29
N ILE A 16 33.63 24.02 3.50
CA ILE A 16 32.70 23.43 2.52
C ILE A 16 32.76 24.20 1.20
N GLN A 17 32.72 25.54 1.26
CA GLN A 17 32.79 26.38 0.05
C GLN A 17 34.14 26.29 -0.68
N ARG A 18 35.25 26.07 0.04
CA ARG A 18 36.58 25.99 -0.57
C ARG A 18 36.80 24.70 -1.36
N ARG A 19 36.07 23.62 -1.07
CA ARG A 19 36.18 22.33 -1.79
C ARG A 19 34.81 21.81 -2.23
N PRO A 20 34.17 22.46 -3.22
CA PRO A 20 32.79 22.22 -3.58
C PRO A 20 32.55 20.81 -4.11
N PHE A 21 33.49 20.23 -4.88
CA PHE A 21 33.34 18.88 -5.44
C PHE A 21 33.18 17.79 -4.36
N ARG A 22 34.03 17.84 -3.33
CA ARG A 22 33.99 16.90 -2.19
C ARG A 22 32.67 17.02 -1.44
N SER A 23 32.32 18.24 -1.05
CA SER A 23 31.10 18.48 -0.29
C SER A 23 29.85 18.11 -1.10
N CYS A 24 29.85 18.36 -2.41
CA CYS A 24 28.77 17.94 -3.30
C CYS A 24 28.64 16.41 -3.37
N CYS A 25 29.73 15.67 -3.56
CA CYS A 25 29.71 14.20 -3.54
C CYS A 25 29.15 13.65 -2.22
N LEU A 26 29.58 14.18 -1.07
CA LEU A 26 29.09 13.74 0.24
C LEU A 26 27.59 14.06 0.42
N ILE A 27 27.17 15.26 0.02
CA ILE A 27 25.75 15.67 0.05
C ILE A 27 24.92 14.73 -0.83
N ILE A 28 25.37 14.40 -2.05
CA ILE A 28 24.66 13.53 -2.99
C ILE A 28 24.48 12.11 -2.40
N ILE A 29 25.51 11.55 -1.77
CA ILE A 29 25.41 10.21 -1.16
C ILE A 29 24.34 10.19 -0.05
N ILE A 30 24.37 11.18 0.86
CA ILE A 30 23.40 11.28 1.94
C ILE A 30 22.00 11.58 1.39
N MET A 31 21.92 12.41 0.36
CA MET A 31 20.69 12.73 -0.35
C MET A 31 20.05 11.49 -0.99
N LEU A 32 20.83 10.65 -1.67
CA LEU A 32 20.33 9.40 -2.26
C LEU A 32 19.84 8.43 -1.19
N PHE A 33 20.58 8.27 -0.08
CA PHE A 33 20.13 7.47 1.05
C PHE A 33 18.81 8.00 1.65
N ALA A 34 18.73 9.31 1.92
CA ALA A 34 17.54 9.94 2.46
C ALA A 34 16.34 9.81 1.51
N ALA A 35 16.55 10.04 0.21
CA ALA A 35 15.51 9.96 -0.81
C ALA A 35 14.96 8.54 -0.97
N THR A 36 15.85 7.54 -1.00
CA THR A 36 15.44 6.13 -1.14
C THR A 36 14.68 5.63 0.09
N LEU A 37 15.17 5.94 1.30
CA LEU A 37 14.53 5.51 2.54
C LEU A 37 13.19 6.21 2.77
N PHE A 38 13.14 7.54 2.63
CA PHE A 38 11.89 8.31 2.76
C PHE A 38 10.89 7.92 1.67
N GLY A 39 11.32 7.96 0.40
CA GLY A 39 10.48 7.64 -0.74
C GLY A 39 9.91 6.21 -0.68
N GLY A 40 10.77 5.24 -0.36
CA GLY A 40 10.37 3.84 -0.21
C GLY A 40 9.39 3.62 0.94
N SER A 41 9.61 4.26 2.10
CA SER A 41 8.72 4.13 3.27
C SER A 41 7.33 4.71 2.98
N VAL A 42 7.27 5.91 2.41
CA VAL A 42 6.01 6.58 2.08
C VAL A 42 5.26 5.81 1.00
N LEU A 43 5.95 5.35 -0.04
CA LEU A 43 5.34 4.54 -1.09
C LEU A 43 4.75 3.24 -0.54
N MET A 44 5.51 2.53 0.30
CA MET A 44 5.06 1.27 0.91
C MET A 44 3.82 1.48 1.79
N LYS A 45 3.81 2.54 2.61
CA LYS A 45 2.66 2.87 3.46
C LYS A 45 1.43 3.21 2.63
N ASN A 46 1.58 4.00 1.56
CA ASN A 46 0.48 4.29 0.64
C ASN A 46 -0.08 3.04 -0.02
N LEU A 47 0.79 2.12 -0.44
CA LEU A 47 0.36 0.88 -1.07
C LEU A 47 -0.38 -0.05 -0.09
N SER A 48 0.09 -0.13 1.17
CA SER A 48 -0.60 -0.85 2.24
C SER A 48 -1.97 -0.24 2.56
N LEU A 49 -2.08 1.10 2.62
CA LEU A 49 -3.34 1.81 2.81
C LEU A 49 -4.30 1.65 1.62
N GLY A 50 -3.77 1.62 0.41
CA GLY A 50 -4.54 1.36 -0.81
C GLY A 50 -5.19 -0.02 -0.76
N ILE A 51 -4.40 -1.05 -0.44
CA ILE A 51 -4.89 -2.43 -0.31
C ILE A 51 -5.92 -2.57 0.81
N SER A 52 -5.66 -2.01 1.99
CA SER A 52 -6.65 -2.08 3.08
C SER A 52 -7.94 -1.33 2.73
N GLY A 53 -7.82 -0.23 1.98
CA GLY A 53 -8.94 0.49 1.37
C GLY A 53 -9.75 -0.38 0.41
N MET A 54 -9.10 -1.20 -0.43
CA MET A 54 -9.80 -2.14 -1.32
C MET A 54 -10.59 -3.19 -0.54
N ALA A 55 -10.03 -3.77 0.52
CA ALA A 55 -10.78 -4.70 1.38
C ALA A 55 -11.97 -4.01 2.04
N ASN A 56 -11.81 -2.79 2.54
CA ASN A 56 -12.89 -2.04 3.19
C ASN A 56 -14.00 -1.64 2.21
N ARG A 57 -13.68 -1.46 0.92
CA ARG A 57 -14.67 -1.14 -0.13
C ARG A 57 -15.70 -2.25 -0.38
N LEU A 58 -15.37 -3.51 -0.06
CA LEU A 58 -16.35 -4.60 -0.09
C LEU A 58 -17.41 -4.46 1.02
N GLY A 59 -17.15 -3.68 2.08
CA GLY A 59 -18.10 -3.38 3.15
C GLY A 59 -18.45 -4.55 4.08
N ALA A 60 -18.07 -5.78 3.73
CA ALA A 60 -18.27 -6.98 4.53
C ALA A 60 -17.00 -7.37 5.28
N ASP A 61 -17.15 -7.96 6.46
CA ASP A 61 -16.04 -8.45 7.29
C ASP A 61 -15.77 -9.94 7.07
N ILE A 62 -16.85 -10.70 6.83
CA ILE A 62 -16.85 -12.16 6.66
C ILE A 62 -17.65 -12.51 5.42
N LEU A 63 -17.15 -13.48 4.66
CA LEU A 63 -17.88 -14.13 3.58
C LEU A 63 -18.03 -15.61 3.93
N ILE A 64 -19.24 -16.13 3.80
CA ILE A 64 -19.51 -17.57 3.83
C ILE A 64 -19.55 -18.06 2.39
N VAL A 65 -18.77 -19.10 2.10
CA VAL A 65 -18.63 -19.71 0.78
C VAL A 65 -18.73 -21.23 0.90
N PRO A 66 -19.02 -21.97 -0.19
CA PRO A 66 -18.93 -23.43 -0.16
C PRO A 66 -17.49 -23.88 0.10
N TYR A 67 -17.34 -24.97 0.84
CA TYR A 67 -16.03 -25.54 1.18
C TYR A 67 -15.22 -25.85 -0.08
N GLY A 68 -13.96 -25.39 -0.12
CA GLY A 68 -13.04 -25.56 -1.25
C GLY A 68 -13.13 -24.49 -2.34
N TYR A 69 -14.04 -23.52 -2.22
CA TYR A 69 -14.22 -22.42 -3.19
C TYR A 69 -13.72 -21.05 -2.68
N GLU A 70 -12.92 -21.02 -1.62
CA GLU A 70 -12.41 -19.78 -1.01
C GLU A 70 -11.59 -18.96 -2.01
N LYS A 71 -10.72 -19.65 -2.76
CA LYS A 71 -9.90 -19.03 -3.82
C LYS A 71 -10.73 -18.56 -5.00
N ASN A 72 -11.75 -19.33 -5.40
CA ASN A 72 -12.65 -18.95 -6.49
C ASN A 72 -13.42 -17.67 -6.13
N MET A 73 -13.87 -17.53 -4.87
CA MET A 73 -14.50 -16.30 -4.39
C MET A 73 -13.54 -15.12 -4.42
N GLU A 74 -12.30 -15.29 -3.95
CA GLU A 74 -11.27 -14.24 -3.99
C GLU A 74 -11.03 -13.76 -5.42
N VAL A 75 -10.87 -14.68 -6.38
CA VAL A 75 -10.63 -14.37 -7.79
C VAL A 75 -11.86 -13.72 -8.43
N ALA A 76 -13.07 -14.20 -8.15
CA ALA A 76 -14.31 -13.61 -8.67
C ALA A 76 -14.50 -12.16 -8.20
N LEU A 77 -14.27 -11.88 -6.91
CA LEU A 77 -14.42 -10.53 -6.36
C LEU A 77 -13.32 -9.57 -6.76
N LEU A 78 -12.05 -10.02 -6.71
CA LEU A 78 -10.91 -9.12 -6.93
C LEU A 78 -10.59 -8.96 -8.41
N ARG A 79 -10.74 -10.02 -9.21
CA ARG A 79 -10.35 -10.03 -10.63
C ARG A 79 -11.51 -10.05 -11.60
N GLY A 80 -12.73 -10.34 -11.12
CA GLY A 80 -13.91 -10.44 -11.98
C GLY A 80 -13.90 -11.67 -12.86
N GLU A 81 -13.08 -12.68 -12.53
CA GLU A 81 -13.05 -13.93 -13.29
C GLU A 81 -14.32 -14.72 -13.02
N PRO A 82 -15.11 -15.05 -14.07
CA PRO A 82 -16.41 -15.67 -13.85
C PRO A 82 -16.29 -17.05 -13.18
N SER A 83 -17.02 -17.25 -12.09
CA SER A 83 -17.04 -18.48 -11.30
C SER A 83 -18.48 -18.83 -10.91
N SER A 84 -18.77 -20.13 -10.79
CA SER A 84 -20.07 -20.64 -10.38
C SER A 84 -19.90 -21.65 -9.25
N PHE A 85 -20.53 -21.39 -8.11
CA PHE A 85 -20.57 -22.25 -6.93
C PHE A 85 -21.78 -21.87 -6.09
N TYR A 86 -22.34 -22.79 -5.31
CA TYR A 86 -23.64 -22.60 -4.65
C TYR A 86 -23.66 -23.21 -3.24
N LEU A 87 -24.39 -22.55 -2.33
CA LEU A 87 -24.70 -22.96 -0.96
C LEU A 87 -26.16 -22.70 -0.65
N LYS A 88 -26.69 -23.37 0.38
CA LYS A 88 -28.08 -23.21 0.83
C LYS A 88 -28.28 -21.93 1.66
N VAL A 89 -29.31 -21.17 1.34
CA VAL A 89 -29.65 -19.86 1.93
C VAL A 89 -30.38 -19.99 3.26
N ASP A 90 -31.00 -21.14 3.57
CA ASP A 90 -31.64 -21.45 4.86
C ASP A 90 -30.73 -21.22 6.08
N LEU A 91 -29.40 -21.19 5.85
CA LEU A 91 -28.42 -20.83 6.86
C LEU A 91 -28.63 -19.42 7.41
N ILE A 92 -29.08 -18.47 6.59
CA ILE A 92 -29.29 -17.06 6.96
C ILE A 92 -30.26 -16.94 8.13
N ASP A 93 -31.38 -17.68 8.07
CA ASP A 93 -32.37 -17.67 9.13
C ASP A 93 -31.85 -18.20 10.47
N LYS A 94 -30.83 -19.07 10.44
CA LYS A 94 -30.19 -19.62 11.64
C LYS A 94 -29.12 -18.71 12.22
N ILE A 95 -28.48 -17.89 11.40
CA ILE A 95 -27.35 -17.04 11.83
C ILE A 95 -27.76 -15.59 12.10
N LYS A 96 -28.89 -15.10 11.56
CA LYS A 96 -29.31 -13.68 11.69
C LYS A 96 -29.47 -13.20 13.14
N ASP A 97 -29.80 -14.11 14.07
CA ASP A 97 -30.03 -13.79 15.48
C ASP A 97 -28.75 -13.83 16.33
N ILE A 98 -27.59 -14.13 15.73
CA ILE A 98 -26.31 -14.17 16.44
C ILE A 98 -25.88 -12.75 16.81
N LYS A 99 -25.62 -12.53 18.10
CA LYS A 99 -25.13 -11.24 18.62
C LYS A 99 -23.81 -10.86 17.94
N GLY A 100 -23.78 -9.65 17.39
CA GLY A 100 -22.59 -9.08 16.73
C GLY A 100 -22.69 -9.05 15.21
N ILE A 101 -23.71 -9.65 14.59
CA ILE A 101 -24.01 -9.47 13.17
C ILE A 101 -24.85 -8.21 13.00
N ASP A 102 -24.39 -7.28 12.16
CA ASP A 102 -25.06 -6.01 11.84
C ASP A 102 -25.96 -6.16 10.59
N ALA A 103 -25.42 -6.80 9.54
CA ALA A 103 -26.14 -7.01 8.29
C ALA A 103 -25.68 -8.29 7.59
N ILE A 104 -26.59 -8.89 6.82
CA ILE A 104 -26.35 -10.08 5.99
C ILE A 104 -26.85 -9.78 4.57
N SER A 105 -26.04 -10.08 3.56
CA SER A 105 -26.42 -9.95 2.15
C SER A 105 -26.07 -11.23 1.38
N PRO A 106 -27.06 -12.01 0.90
CA PRO A 106 -26.81 -13.10 -0.03
C PRO A 106 -26.52 -12.56 -1.44
N GLN A 107 -25.55 -13.19 -2.11
CA GLN A 107 -25.28 -12.93 -3.53
C GLN A 107 -25.14 -14.22 -4.31
N LEU A 108 -25.59 -14.18 -5.56
CA LEU A 108 -25.61 -15.31 -6.46
C LEU A 108 -24.74 -15.02 -7.69
N PHE A 109 -23.75 -15.87 -7.94
CA PHE A 109 -22.76 -15.71 -8.99
C PHE A 109 -23.03 -16.70 -10.11
N ILE A 110 -23.25 -16.18 -11.32
CA ILE A 110 -23.47 -16.96 -12.52
C ILE A 110 -22.41 -16.57 -13.55
N ALA A 111 -21.53 -17.53 -13.88
CA ALA A 111 -20.54 -17.33 -14.93
C ALA A 111 -21.19 -17.40 -16.32
N SER A 112 -20.98 -16.38 -17.16
CA SER A 112 -21.44 -16.42 -18.56
C SER A 112 -20.53 -17.26 -19.48
N LEU A 113 -19.39 -17.75 -18.95
CA LEU A 113 -18.31 -18.46 -19.67
C LEU A 113 -18.77 -19.74 -20.40
N ASN A 114 -19.88 -20.35 -20.00
CA ASN A 114 -20.32 -21.65 -20.50
C ASN A 114 -21.43 -21.59 -21.56
N ALA A 115 -21.81 -20.39 -22.03
CA ALA A 115 -22.89 -20.25 -23.01
C ALA A 115 -22.39 -19.63 -24.32
N GLY A 116 -22.63 -20.30 -25.44
CA GLY A 116 -22.37 -19.77 -26.79
C GLY A 116 -23.26 -18.59 -27.21
N CYS A 117 -24.08 -18.05 -26.29
CA CYS A 117 -25.09 -17.02 -26.53
C CYS A 117 -24.69 -15.61 -26.05
N CYS A 118 -23.52 -15.44 -25.43
CA CYS A 118 -23.16 -14.19 -24.75
C CYS A 118 -22.16 -13.35 -25.56
N THR A 119 -22.43 -12.05 -25.71
CA THR A 119 -21.57 -11.09 -26.42
C THR A 119 -20.24 -10.80 -25.68
N THR A 120 -20.17 -11.07 -24.38
CA THR A 120 -18.98 -10.86 -23.54
C THR A 120 -18.95 -11.87 -22.37
N LYS A 121 -17.75 -12.35 -22.05
CA LYS A 121 -17.49 -13.20 -20.86
C LYS A 121 -17.49 -12.31 -19.63
N VAL A 122 -18.57 -12.38 -18.84
CA VAL A 122 -18.81 -11.54 -17.67
C VAL A 122 -19.33 -12.38 -16.51
N GLN A 123 -19.08 -11.91 -15.30
CA GLN A 123 -19.69 -12.44 -14.10
C GLN A 123 -21.06 -11.76 -13.92
N LEU A 124 -22.14 -12.55 -13.89
CA LEU A 124 -23.46 -12.06 -13.48
C LEU A 124 -23.58 -12.21 -11.96
N ILE A 125 -24.09 -11.18 -11.30
CA ILE A 125 -24.26 -11.11 -9.84
C ILE A 125 -25.71 -10.77 -9.54
N GLY A 126 -26.45 -11.74 -9.00
CA GLY A 126 -27.75 -11.53 -8.39
C GLY A 126 -27.57 -11.06 -6.95
N PHE A 127 -28.26 -10.00 -6.56
CA PHE A 127 -28.23 -9.49 -5.19
C PHE A 127 -29.63 -9.11 -4.70
N GLU A 128 -29.81 -9.15 -3.38
CA GLU A 128 -31.06 -8.77 -2.75
C GLU A 128 -31.08 -7.27 -2.42
N GLN A 129 -31.87 -6.49 -3.16
CA GLN A 129 -31.83 -5.02 -3.10
C GLN A 129 -32.17 -4.41 -1.72
N GLN A 130 -32.91 -5.13 -0.88
CA GLN A 130 -33.36 -4.64 0.43
C GLN A 130 -32.27 -4.77 1.49
N SER A 131 -31.62 -5.94 1.57
CA SER A 131 -30.63 -6.31 2.59
C SER A 131 -29.19 -5.98 2.15
N ASP A 132 -28.95 -5.79 0.86
CA ASP A 132 -27.60 -5.60 0.34
C ASP A 132 -26.95 -4.27 0.78
N PHE A 133 -25.78 -4.41 1.38
CA PHE A 133 -24.90 -3.32 1.81
C PHE A 133 -23.58 -3.28 1.01
N VAL A 134 -23.33 -4.27 0.13
CA VAL A 134 -22.06 -4.42 -0.60
C VAL A 134 -22.10 -3.68 -1.92
N ILE A 135 -23.17 -3.86 -2.70
CA ILE A 135 -23.36 -3.31 -4.05
C ILE A 135 -24.14 -1.99 -3.98
N LYS A 136 -25.17 -1.91 -3.12
CA LYS A 136 -26.05 -0.74 -3.01
C LYS A 136 -25.33 0.61 -2.90
N PRO A 137 -24.25 0.79 -2.10
CA PRO A 137 -23.54 2.06 -2.02
C PRO A 137 -22.94 2.53 -3.36
N TRP A 138 -22.61 1.61 -4.25
CA TRP A 138 -22.07 1.89 -5.59
C TRP A 138 -23.15 2.17 -6.64
N LEU A 139 -24.41 1.87 -6.32
CA LEU A 139 -25.58 2.09 -7.20
C LEU A 139 -26.29 3.41 -6.90
N GLN A 140 -26.28 3.86 -5.65
CA GLN A 140 -27.07 5.02 -5.18
C GLN A 140 -26.74 6.34 -5.89
N SER A 141 -25.54 6.48 -6.47
CA SER A 141 -25.17 7.68 -7.25
C SER A 141 -25.87 7.76 -8.62
N GLN A 142 -26.32 6.62 -9.16
CA GLN A 142 -26.79 6.52 -10.55
C GLN A 142 -28.23 5.97 -10.68
N LEU A 143 -28.76 5.31 -9.64
CA LEU A 143 -30.06 4.64 -9.67
C LEU A 143 -31.08 5.36 -8.77
N THR A 144 -32.15 5.92 -9.36
CA THR A 144 -33.21 6.66 -8.63
C THR A 144 -34.39 5.77 -8.22
N GLN A 145 -34.52 4.58 -8.82
CA GLN A 145 -35.58 3.61 -8.56
C GLN A 145 -35.00 2.20 -8.41
N PRO A 146 -35.64 1.28 -7.67
CA PRO A 146 -35.19 -0.10 -7.58
C PRO A 146 -35.19 -0.79 -8.95
N LEU A 147 -34.24 -1.71 -9.14
CA LEU A 147 -34.13 -2.51 -10.36
C LEU A 147 -35.36 -3.42 -10.52
N THR A 148 -35.88 -3.47 -11.73
CA THR A 148 -36.87 -4.49 -12.13
C THR A 148 -36.17 -5.74 -12.67
N ASP A 149 -36.88 -6.87 -12.70
CA ASP A 149 -36.29 -8.17 -13.10
C ASP A 149 -35.79 -8.23 -14.56
N ASN A 150 -36.20 -7.28 -15.42
CA ASN A 150 -35.74 -7.17 -16.81
C ASN A 150 -34.63 -6.12 -17.00
N GLN A 151 -34.12 -5.57 -15.90
CA GLN A 151 -33.08 -4.54 -15.91
C GLN A 151 -31.80 -5.04 -15.26
N VAL A 152 -30.69 -4.52 -15.76
CA VAL A 152 -29.35 -4.82 -15.24
C VAL A 152 -28.54 -3.55 -15.04
N VAL A 153 -27.59 -3.63 -14.12
CA VAL A 153 -26.54 -2.62 -13.97
C VAL A 153 -25.23 -3.22 -14.45
N VAL A 154 -24.45 -2.45 -15.21
CA VAL A 154 -23.17 -2.90 -15.72
C VAL A 154 -22.00 -2.23 -15.01
N GLY A 155 -20.91 -2.96 -14.84
CA GLY A 155 -19.65 -2.42 -14.35
C GLY A 155 -19.04 -1.38 -15.29
N SER A 156 -18.15 -0.55 -14.75
CA SER A 156 -17.52 0.57 -15.46
C SER A 156 -16.73 0.16 -16.72
N LYS A 157 -16.13 -1.05 -16.73
CA LYS A 157 -15.30 -1.57 -17.82
C LYS A 157 -16.08 -2.37 -18.88
N ILE A 158 -17.40 -2.51 -18.73
CA ILE A 158 -18.24 -3.14 -19.75
C ILE A 158 -18.48 -2.15 -20.90
N ASN A 159 -18.24 -2.61 -22.14
CA ASN A 159 -18.35 -1.81 -23.35
C ASN A 159 -19.80 -1.69 -23.85
N SER A 160 -20.67 -1.14 -22.99
CA SER A 160 -22.08 -0.87 -23.29
C SER A 160 -22.53 0.39 -22.53
N GLN A 161 -23.58 1.04 -23.03
CA GLN A 161 -24.11 2.29 -22.50
C GLN A 161 -25.49 2.12 -21.87
N VAL A 162 -25.87 3.05 -20.99
CA VAL A 162 -27.19 3.05 -20.36
C VAL A 162 -28.27 3.16 -21.45
N GLY A 163 -29.26 2.26 -21.40
CA GLY A 163 -30.32 2.15 -22.41
C GLY A 163 -30.13 1.04 -23.44
N ASP A 164 -28.91 0.51 -23.61
CA ASP A 164 -28.65 -0.62 -24.50
C ASP A 164 -29.32 -1.91 -23.97
N GLU A 165 -29.54 -2.87 -24.87
CA GLU A 165 -29.98 -4.22 -24.54
C GLU A 165 -28.82 -5.21 -24.61
N ILE A 166 -28.67 -6.02 -23.57
CA ILE A 166 -27.71 -7.13 -23.52
C ILE A 166 -28.47 -8.44 -23.30
N ILE A 167 -28.08 -9.49 -24.02
CA ILE A 167 -28.71 -10.80 -23.93
C ILE A 167 -27.84 -11.73 -23.09
N PHE A 168 -28.44 -12.35 -22.08
CA PHE A 168 -27.82 -13.42 -21.28
C PHE A 168 -28.75 -14.63 -21.27
N PHE A 169 -28.22 -15.81 -21.59
CA PHE A 169 -28.98 -17.07 -21.64
C PHE A 169 -30.31 -16.96 -22.43
N ASN A 170 -30.27 -16.29 -23.59
CA ASN A 170 -31.41 -16.05 -24.46
C ASN A 170 -32.53 -15.18 -23.85
N HIS A 171 -32.22 -14.43 -22.79
CA HIS A 171 -33.11 -13.43 -22.19
C HIS A 171 -32.54 -12.02 -22.39
N PRO A 172 -33.28 -11.09 -23.01
CA PRO A 172 -32.84 -9.71 -23.16
C PRO A 172 -32.98 -8.94 -21.84
N PHE A 173 -31.99 -8.11 -21.53
CA PHE A 173 -31.99 -7.21 -20.39
C PHE A 173 -31.66 -5.80 -20.83
N LYS A 174 -32.36 -4.82 -20.25
CA LYS A 174 -32.08 -3.41 -20.49
C LYS A 174 -31.09 -2.86 -19.46
N ILE A 175 -30.06 -2.16 -19.90
CA ILE A 175 -29.10 -1.53 -19.00
C ILE A 175 -29.74 -0.31 -18.35
N ALA A 176 -30.02 -0.39 -17.05
CA ALA A 176 -30.61 0.69 -16.27
C ALA A 176 -29.58 1.70 -15.77
N ALA A 177 -28.37 1.24 -15.43
CA ALA A 177 -27.28 2.12 -15.00
C ALA A 177 -25.91 1.49 -15.29
N LYS A 178 -24.88 2.33 -15.19
CA LYS A 178 -23.47 1.94 -15.24
C LYS A 178 -22.78 2.43 -13.98
N MET A 179 -22.07 1.54 -13.30
CA MET A 179 -21.39 1.88 -12.03
C MET A 179 -20.13 2.71 -12.25
N ASP A 180 -19.77 3.48 -11.23
CA ASP A 180 -18.46 4.10 -11.10
C ASP A 180 -17.36 3.02 -10.94
N SER A 181 -16.11 3.35 -11.27
CA SER A 181 -15.00 2.39 -11.14
C SER A 181 -14.70 2.09 -9.67
N THR A 182 -14.85 0.82 -9.31
CA THR A 182 -14.59 0.25 -7.98
C THR A 182 -13.12 -0.15 -7.82
N GLY A 183 -12.42 -0.43 -8.93
CA GLY A 183 -11.08 -1.00 -8.94
C GLY A 183 -11.04 -2.49 -8.59
N MET A 184 -12.19 -3.16 -8.56
CA MET A 184 -12.35 -4.59 -8.25
C MET A 184 -12.99 -5.33 -9.42
N GLY A 185 -13.22 -6.64 -9.27
CA GLY A 185 -13.89 -7.47 -10.26
C GLY A 185 -15.30 -6.99 -10.64
N PHE A 186 -15.93 -6.21 -9.78
CA PHE A 186 -17.22 -5.55 -10.04
C PHE A 186 -17.21 -4.65 -11.27
N ASP A 187 -16.05 -4.09 -11.66
CA ASP A 187 -15.94 -3.25 -12.86
C ASP A 187 -16.22 -4.02 -14.16
N THR A 188 -16.09 -5.34 -14.15
CA THR A 188 -16.31 -6.25 -15.28
C THR A 188 -17.54 -7.15 -15.09
N SER A 189 -18.34 -6.89 -14.06
CA SER A 189 -19.53 -7.69 -13.72
C SER A 189 -20.83 -7.00 -14.11
N VAL A 190 -21.89 -7.79 -14.24
CA VAL A 190 -23.26 -7.33 -14.45
C VAL A 190 -24.09 -7.69 -13.23
N PHE A 191 -24.88 -6.74 -12.74
CA PHE A 191 -25.67 -6.85 -11.53
C PHE A 191 -27.15 -6.87 -11.88
N MET A 192 -27.89 -7.74 -11.22
CA MET A 192 -29.33 -7.93 -11.42
C MET A 192 -30.02 -8.31 -10.12
N THR A 193 -31.35 -8.31 -10.14
CA THR A 193 -32.13 -8.74 -8.98
C THR A 193 -31.88 -10.22 -8.68
N MET A 194 -31.96 -10.60 -7.40
CA MET A 194 -31.84 -12.01 -7.01
C MET A 194 -32.85 -12.91 -7.73
N SER A 195 -34.10 -12.44 -7.88
CA SER A 195 -35.17 -13.10 -8.63
C SER A 195 -34.82 -13.32 -10.10
N ALA A 196 -34.25 -12.32 -10.78
CA ALA A 196 -33.82 -12.44 -12.17
C ALA A 196 -32.67 -13.45 -12.31
N ALA A 197 -31.68 -13.40 -11.41
CA ALA A 197 -30.56 -14.33 -11.41
C ALA A 197 -31.01 -15.78 -11.17
N GLN A 198 -31.90 -16.02 -10.20
CA GLN A 198 -32.49 -17.33 -9.96
C GLN A 198 -33.28 -17.85 -11.16
N SER A 199 -34.03 -16.98 -11.84
CA SER A 199 -34.76 -17.31 -13.07
C SER A 199 -33.81 -17.70 -14.20
N LEU A 200 -32.68 -16.99 -14.36
CA LEU A 200 -31.65 -17.34 -15.34
C LEU A 200 -31.01 -18.69 -15.04
N MET A 201 -30.68 -18.98 -13.77
CA MET A 201 -30.12 -20.29 -13.40
C MET A 201 -31.05 -21.44 -13.76
N LYS A 202 -32.35 -21.27 -13.46
CA LYS A 202 -33.39 -22.25 -13.79
C LYS A 202 -33.48 -22.50 -15.30
N ASN A 203 -33.53 -21.42 -16.09
CA ASN A 203 -33.68 -21.51 -17.54
C ASN A 203 -32.42 -22.10 -18.21
N ALA A 204 -31.24 -21.79 -17.68
CA ALA A 204 -29.96 -22.24 -18.22
C ALA A 204 -29.51 -23.61 -17.67
N LYS A 205 -30.28 -24.26 -16.79
CA LYS A 205 -29.98 -25.57 -16.17
C LYS A 205 -28.55 -25.65 -15.62
N LEU A 206 -28.12 -24.61 -14.92
CA LEU A 206 -26.71 -24.44 -14.50
C LEU A 206 -26.34 -25.24 -13.24
N VAL A 207 -27.28 -25.92 -12.61
CA VAL A 207 -27.05 -26.82 -11.47
C VAL A 207 -27.56 -28.20 -11.85
N GLU A 208 -26.68 -29.21 -11.78
CA GLU A 208 -27.07 -30.61 -11.83
C GLU A 208 -27.63 -31.00 -10.46
N GLY A 209 -28.96 -31.08 -10.32
CA GLY A 209 -29.63 -31.37 -9.06
C GLY A 209 -31.14 -31.08 -9.10
N ASP A 210 -31.84 -31.49 -8.04
CA ASP A 210 -33.30 -31.46 -7.93
C ASP A 210 -33.86 -30.05 -8.18
N VAL A 211 -34.75 -29.96 -9.18
CA VAL A 211 -35.05 -28.74 -9.96
C VAL A 211 -36.02 -27.79 -9.23
N ASP A 212 -36.44 -28.15 -8.01
CA ASP A 212 -37.56 -27.52 -7.33
C ASP A 212 -37.16 -26.47 -6.26
N HIS A 213 -35.88 -26.38 -5.85
CA HIS A 213 -35.45 -25.51 -4.73
C HIS A 213 -34.37 -24.46 -5.10
N PHE A 214 -34.33 -23.99 -6.35
CA PHE A 214 -33.34 -22.97 -6.79
C PHE A 214 -33.43 -21.62 -6.04
N ALA A 215 -34.60 -21.31 -5.48
CA ALA A 215 -34.81 -20.10 -4.66
C ALA A 215 -33.96 -20.11 -3.38
N ASP A 216 -33.53 -21.30 -2.95
CA ASP A 216 -32.81 -21.52 -1.69
C ASP A 216 -31.30 -21.56 -1.87
N TYR A 217 -30.78 -21.16 -3.04
CA TYR A 217 -29.34 -21.16 -3.32
C TYR A 217 -28.78 -19.75 -3.54
N ALA A 218 -27.63 -19.51 -2.92
CA ALA A 218 -26.76 -18.36 -3.17
C ALA A 218 -25.34 -18.87 -3.43
N SER A 219 -24.47 -18.03 -3.98
CA SER A 219 -23.05 -18.39 -4.14
C SER A 219 -22.24 -18.01 -2.92
N SER A 220 -22.61 -16.92 -2.26
CA SER A 220 -21.92 -16.42 -1.09
C SER A 220 -22.86 -15.63 -0.21
N ILE A 221 -22.59 -15.63 1.10
CA ILE A 221 -23.28 -14.79 2.07
C ILE A 221 -22.28 -13.81 2.66
N PHE A 222 -22.53 -12.52 2.49
CA PHE A 222 -21.72 -11.45 3.06
C PHE A 222 -22.26 -11.07 4.42
N ILE A 223 -21.38 -10.95 5.41
CA ILE A 223 -21.73 -10.59 6.78
C ILE A 223 -20.92 -9.36 7.17
N LYS A 224 -21.64 -8.35 7.67
CA LYS A 224 -21.07 -7.19 8.33
C LYS A 224 -21.15 -7.37 9.83
N VAL A 225 -20.04 -7.15 10.51
CA VAL A 225 -19.92 -7.34 11.95
C VAL A 225 -20.02 -5.99 12.65
N ASN A 226 -20.70 -5.94 13.78
CA ASN A 226 -20.79 -4.73 14.60
C ASN A 226 -19.39 -4.38 15.15
N SER A 227 -19.09 -3.08 15.28
CA SER A 227 -17.79 -2.55 15.70
C SER A 227 -17.34 -3.05 17.08
N ASP A 228 -18.26 -3.47 17.94
CA ASP A 228 -17.98 -4.00 19.28
C ASP A 228 -17.47 -5.46 19.27
N TYR A 229 -17.58 -6.16 18.14
CA TYR A 229 -17.26 -7.58 18.02
C TYR A 229 -16.12 -7.81 17.02
N GLN A 230 -15.29 -8.84 17.27
CA GLN A 230 -14.29 -9.27 16.29
C GLN A 230 -14.90 -10.29 15.31
N PRO A 231 -14.65 -10.16 13.99
CA PRO A 231 -15.16 -11.11 13.00
C PRO A 231 -14.78 -12.57 13.29
N LYS A 232 -13.59 -12.79 13.85
CA LYS A 232 -13.10 -14.13 14.23
C LYS A 232 -13.98 -14.79 15.30
N ASP A 233 -14.53 -14.01 16.23
CA ASP A 233 -15.36 -14.55 17.30
C ASP A 233 -16.70 -15.05 16.75
N ILE A 234 -17.26 -14.34 15.77
CA ILE A 234 -18.47 -14.76 15.05
C ILE A 234 -18.21 -16.04 14.26
N VAL A 235 -17.07 -16.12 13.53
CA VAL A 235 -16.68 -17.36 12.83
C VAL A 235 -16.55 -18.53 13.80
N ASN A 236 -15.89 -18.33 14.96
CA ASN A 236 -15.72 -19.38 15.97
C ASN A 236 -17.04 -19.85 16.59
N GLN A 237 -18.10 -19.04 16.54
CA GLN A 237 -19.44 -19.44 17.00
C GLN A 237 -20.22 -20.22 15.93
N ILE A 238 -20.11 -19.82 14.66
CA ILE A 238 -20.88 -20.42 13.54
C ILE A 238 -20.21 -21.71 13.05
N MET A 239 -18.88 -21.70 12.91
CA MET A 239 -18.11 -22.77 12.28
C MET A 239 -18.34 -24.16 12.92
N PRO A 240 -18.26 -24.34 14.26
CA PRO A 240 -18.46 -25.66 14.87
C PRO A 240 -19.88 -26.21 14.73
N ARG A 241 -20.88 -25.35 14.52
CA ARG A 241 -22.30 -25.72 14.48
C ARG A 241 -22.81 -26.01 13.08
N TYR A 242 -22.31 -25.29 12.07
CA TYR A 242 -22.89 -25.31 10.73
C TYR A 242 -21.91 -25.64 9.61
N ALA A 243 -20.59 -25.58 9.82
CA ALA A 243 -19.62 -25.77 8.74
C ALA A 243 -19.73 -27.14 8.07
N MET A 244 -19.84 -28.20 8.86
CA MET A 244 -19.91 -29.58 8.35
C MET A 244 -21.29 -29.92 7.75
N ASP A 245 -22.37 -29.41 8.34
CA ASP A 245 -23.75 -29.70 7.89
C ASP A 245 -24.06 -28.99 6.56
N TYR A 246 -23.57 -27.77 6.38
CA TYR A 246 -23.77 -26.96 5.18
C TYR A 246 -22.62 -27.03 4.17
N ASN A 247 -21.53 -27.74 4.49
CA ASN A 247 -20.31 -27.80 3.68
C ASN A 247 -19.81 -26.39 3.27
N ILE A 248 -19.64 -25.52 4.26
CA ILE A 248 -19.23 -24.11 4.09
C ILE A 248 -17.88 -23.82 4.74
N ASP A 249 -17.20 -22.80 4.24
CA ASP A 249 -16.03 -22.18 4.86
C ASP A 249 -16.20 -20.66 4.96
N PHE A 250 -15.34 -20.04 5.77
CA PHE A 250 -15.38 -18.62 6.10
C PHE A 250 -14.13 -17.91 5.56
N VAL A 251 -14.34 -16.89 4.73
CA VAL A 251 -13.28 -16.04 4.23
C VAL A 251 -13.37 -14.68 4.88
N MET A 252 -12.31 -14.27 5.57
CA MET A 252 -12.20 -12.89 6.07
C MET A 252 -11.81 -11.97 4.91
N THR A 253 -12.56 -10.89 4.70
CA THR A 253 -12.31 -9.94 3.60
C THR A 253 -10.91 -9.32 3.67
N LYS A 254 -10.46 -8.95 4.88
CA LYS A 254 -9.10 -8.46 5.13
C LYS A 254 -8.02 -9.53 4.86
N GLY A 255 -8.40 -10.80 4.93
CA GLY A 255 -7.56 -11.96 4.65
C GLY A 255 -7.39 -12.26 3.16
N MET A 256 -8.34 -11.89 2.30
CA MET A 256 -8.24 -12.08 0.84
C MET A 256 -7.01 -11.38 0.27
N LEU A 257 -6.75 -10.14 0.71
CA LEU A 257 -5.57 -9.40 0.29
C LEU A 257 -4.31 -9.76 1.08
N SER A 258 -4.36 -10.75 1.98
CA SER A 258 -3.23 -11.11 2.82
C SER A 258 -2.04 -11.63 2.03
N ASN A 259 -2.27 -12.31 0.89
CA ASN A 259 -1.20 -12.73 0.01
C ASN A 259 -0.47 -11.53 -0.59
N ILE A 260 -1.24 -10.55 -1.10
CA ILE A 260 -0.66 -9.32 -1.64
C ILE A 260 0.04 -8.52 -0.53
N ALA A 261 -0.58 -8.39 0.65
CA ALA A 261 0.02 -7.75 1.81
C ALA A 261 1.33 -8.43 2.22
N LYS A 262 1.40 -9.78 2.22
CA LYS A 262 2.63 -10.54 2.46
C LYS A 262 3.71 -10.20 1.45
N TRP A 263 3.40 -10.19 0.15
CA TRP A 263 4.33 -9.76 -0.89
C TRP A 263 4.86 -8.35 -0.66
N LEU A 264 3.99 -7.41 -0.26
CA LEU A 264 4.40 -6.05 0.06
C LEU A 264 5.29 -5.97 1.29
N THR A 265 4.96 -6.69 2.37
CA THR A 265 5.80 -6.72 3.56
C THR A 265 7.16 -7.37 3.27
N GLY A 266 7.22 -8.39 2.42
CA GLY A 266 8.46 -8.99 1.94
C GLY A 266 9.28 -8.00 1.11
N PHE A 267 8.65 -7.31 0.16
CA PHE A 267 9.31 -6.27 -0.63
C PHE A 267 9.79 -5.10 0.24
N SER A 268 8.98 -4.67 1.21
CA SER A 268 9.36 -3.66 2.20
C SER A 268 10.58 -4.07 3.00
N THR A 269 10.67 -5.35 3.38
CA THR A 269 11.80 -5.89 4.11
C THR A 269 13.07 -5.83 3.25
N ILE A 270 12.96 -6.12 1.96
CA ILE A 270 14.08 -5.98 1.00
C ILE A 270 14.49 -4.52 0.83
N VAL A 271 13.54 -3.60 0.69
CA VAL A 271 13.85 -2.16 0.57
C VAL A 271 14.56 -1.66 1.83
N TYR A 272 14.07 -1.99 3.02
CA TYR A 272 14.71 -1.57 4.27
C TYR A 272 16.08 -2.22 4.50
N SER A 273 16.28 -3.48 4.10
CA SER A 273 17.58 -4.14 4.20
C SER A 273 18.60 -3.52 3.23
N LEU A 274 18.20 -3.23 1.99
CA LEU A 274 19.03 -2.50 1.03
C LEU A 274 19.34 -1.07 1.51
N SER A 275 18.36 -0.37 2.07
CA SER A 275 18.59 0.95 2.68
C SER A 275 19.57 0.86 3.86
N ALA A 276 19.51 -0.18 4.69
CA ALA A 276 20.48 -0.39 5.77
C ALA A 276 21.91 -0.61 5.22
N ILE A 277 22.05 -1.37 4.13
CA ILE A 277 23.34 -1.55 3.45
C ILE A 277 23.86 -0.21 2.90
N PHE A 278 23.00 0.58 2.24
CA PHE A 278 23.37 1.92 1.78
C PHE A 278 23.73 2.86 2.91
N TRP A 279 23.09 2.74 4.07
CA TRP A 279 23.44 3.51 5.25
C TRP A 279 24.87 3.21 5.71
N VAL A 280 25.23 1.92 5.80
CA VAL A 280 26.58 1.48 6.15
C VAL A 280 27.60 1.93 5.11
N LEU A 281 27.29 1.78 3.83
CA LEU A 281 28.15 2.25 2.74
C LEU A 281 28.36 3.75 2.78
N ALA A 282 27.32 4.55 3.08
CA ALA A 282 27.45 5.99 3.25
C ALA A 282 28.42 6.32 4.38
N ILE A 283 28.31 5.65 5.54
CA ILE A 283 29.25 5.85 6.67
C ILE A 283 30.69 5.55 6.24
N ILE A 284 30.94 4.44 5.55
CA ILE A 284 32.28 4.04 5.10
C ILE A 284 32.84 5.05 4.10
N VAL A 285 32.07 5.47 3.09
CA VAL A 285 32.52 6.41 2.07
C VAL A 285 32.83 7.78 2.68
N ILE A 286 31.95 8.25 3.57
CA ILE A 286 32.16 9.51 4.30
C ILE A 286 33.44 9.41 5.15
N PHE A 287 33.63 8.29 5.86
CA PHE A 287 34.85 8.05 6.64
C PHE A 287 36.12 8.11 5.78
N VAL A 288 36.15 7.39 4.64
CA VAL A 288 37.31 7.39 3.74
C VAL A 288 37.61 8.80 3.23
N ILE A 289 36.58 9.54 2.83
CA ILE A 289 36.74 10.92 2.34
C ILE A 289 37.23 11.86 3.43
N PHE A 290 36.70 11.77 4.66
CA PHE A 290 37.21 12.57 5.78
C PHE A 290 38.65 12.21 6.13
N SER A 291 38.99 10.93 6.21
CA SER A 291 40.36 10.47 6.47
C SER A 291 41.37 10.99 5.44
N SER A 292 41.03 10.87 4.15
CA SER A 292 41.84 11.41 3.05
C SER A 292 42.02 12.93 3.16
N THR A 293 40.94 13.66 3.45
CA THR A 293 40.99 15.13 3.57
C THR A 293 41.84 15.58 4.76
N LEU A 294 41.79 14.83 5.87
CA LEU A 294 42.66 15.09 7.02
C LEU A 294 44.12 14.91 6.65
N ASN A 295 44.45 13.89 5.85
CA ASN A 295 45.82 13.65 5.39
C ASN A 295 46.35 14.81 4.53
N GLU A 296 45.53 15.32 3.62
CA GLU A 296 45.88 16.48 2.78
C GLU A 296 46.05 17.77 3.61
N ARG A 297 45.32 17.90 4.72
CA ARG A 297 45.30 19.11 5.57
C ARG A 297 46.15 19.00 6.83
N LYS A 298 46.99 17.96 6.95
CA LYS A 298 47.87 17.76 8.11
C LYS A 298 48.68 19.02 8.43
N ARG A 299 49.26 19.67 7.42
CA ARG A 299 50.06 20.90 7.61
C ARG A 299 49.23 22.07 8.16
N GLU A 300 48.02 22.29 7.64
CA GLU A 300 47.11 23.34 8.14
C GLU A 300 46.70 23.08 9.60
N ILE A 301 46.38 21.82 9.93
CA ILE A 301 45.94 21.41 11.26
C ILE A 301 47.09 21.52 12.27
N SER A 302 48.31 21.16 11.88
CA SER A 302 49.52 21.32 12.69
C SER A 302 49.83 22.81 12.96
N LEU A 303 49.66 23.69 11.97
CA LEU A 303 49.82 25.14 12.16
C LEU A 303 48.78 25.70 13.15
N LEU A 304 47.52 25.28 13.04
CA LEU A 304 46.48 25.67 13.99
C LEU A 304 46.80 25.19 15.43
N ARG A 305 47.37 23.99 15.56
CA ARG A 305 47.79 23.45 16.87
C ARG A 305 48.96 24.26 17.47
N ILE A 306 49.92 24.69 16.65
CA ILE A 306 51.04 25.57 17.08
C ILE A 306 50.52 26.93 17.54
N LEU A 307 49.49 27.46 16.89
CA LEU A 307 48.82 28.71 17.27
C LEU A 307 47.92 28.58 18.52
N GLY A 308 47.85 27.40 19.15
CA GLY A 308 47.14 27.18 20.41
C GLY A 308 45.76 26.55 20.28
N ALA A 309 45.33 26.08 19.10
CA ALA A 309 44.06 25.38 18.96
C ALA A 309 44.07 24.04 19.73
N SER A 310 43.06 23.81 20.57
CA SER A 310 42.96 22.57 21.34
C SER A 310 42.51 21.40 20.48
N ARG A 311 42.78 20.16 20.93
CA ARG A 311 42.28 18.94 20.25
C ARG A 311 40.75 18.95 20.12
N ARG A 312 40.05 19.51 21.13
CA ARG A 312 38.58 19.61 21.16
C ARG A 312 38.08 20.57 20.09
N ASP A 313 38.80 21.66 19.83
CA ASP A 313 38.43 22.64 18.80
C ASP A 313 38.48 22.03 17.39
N LEU A 314 39.50 21.23 17.11
CA LEU A 314 39.65 20.53 15.84
C LEU A 314 38.55 19.47 15.64
N VAL A 315 38.25 18.68 16.67
CA VAL A 315 37.16 17.67 16.63
C VAL A 315 35.81 18.36 16.44
N ASN A 316 35.53 19.42 17.18
CA ASN A 316 34.27 20.18 17.08
C ASN A 316 34.09 20.82 15.71
N MET A 317 35.17 21.30 15.08
CA MET A 317 35.13 21.84 13.73
C MET A 317 34.75 20.75 12.70
N LEU A 318 35.35 19.56 12.79
CA LEU A 318 35.02 18.43 11.92
C LEU A 318 33.60 17.91 12.12
N LEU A 319 33.15 17.80 13.38
CA LEU A 319 31.78 17.43 13.72
C LEU A 319 30.75 18.41 13.14
N ARG A 320 31.03 19.71 13.19
CA ARG A 320 30.15 20.72 12.60
C ARG A 320 30.14 20.65 11.07
N GLU A 321 31.29 20.39 10.45
CA GLU A 321 31.38 20.22 8.99
C GLU A 321 30.55 19.02 8.53
N SER A 322 30.67 17.88 9.22
CA SER A 322 29.90 16.67 8.90
C SER A 322 28.41 16.83 9.18
N LEU A 323 28.03 17.52 10.27
CA LEU A 323 26.63 17.83 10.58
C LEU A 323 25.97 18.69 9.50
N ILE A 324 26.65 19.73 9.01
CA ILE A 324 26.11 20.60 7.95
C ILE A 324 25.90 19.79 6.67
N ILE A 325 26.87 18.96 6.29
CA ILE A 325 26.79 18.10 5.11
C ILE A 325 25.64 17.10 5.24
N SER A 326 25.51 16.45 6.39
CA SER A 326 24.42 15.52 6.71
C SER A 326 23.05 16.20 6.66
N ALA A 327 22.92 17.39 7.26
CA ALA A 327 21.67 18.12 7.28
C ALA A 327 21.25 18.55 5.86
N LEU A 328 22.18 19.08 5.06
CA LEU A 328 21.91 19.49 3.68
C LEU A 328 21.53 18.29 2.81
N GLY A 329 22.27 17.19 2.90
CA GLY A 329 21.95 15.95 2.16
C GLY A 329 20.61 15.38 2.57
N GLY A 330 20.32 15.30 3.87
CA GLY A 330 19.06 14.80 4.40
C GLY A 330 17.86 15.63 3.93
N VAL A 331 17.92 16.96 4.07
CA VAL A 331 16.85 17.87 3.61
C VAL A 331 16.67 17.78 2.09
N ALA A 332 17.76 17.81 1.32
CA ALA A 332 17.68 17.72 -0.14
C ALA A 332 17.07 16.38 -0.57
N GLY A 333 17.43 15.28 0.08
CA GLY A 333 16.94 13.95 -0.28
C GLY A 333 15.46 13.77 0.04
N ILE A 334 15.02 14.22 1.22
CA ILE A 334 13.60 14.22 1.59
C ILE A 334 12.80 15.11 0.64
N PHE A 335 13.30 16.31 0.33
CA PHE A 335 12.64 17.24 -0.57
C PHE A 335 12.48 16.65 -1.98
N ILE A 336 13.55 16.09 -2.54
CA ILE A 336 13.52 15.49 -3.87
C ILE A 336 12.60 14.28 -3.91
N ALA A 337 12.64 13.41 -2.90
CA ALA A 337 11.71 12.29 -2.82
C ALA A 337 10.25 12.75 -2.70
N ALA A 338 9.96 13.79 -1.91
CA ALA A 338 8.61 14.36 -1.81
C ALA A 338 8.13 14.93 -3.15
N VAL A 339 8.98 15.68 -3.86
CA VAL A 339 8.67 16.23 -5.19
C VAL A 339 8.43 15.10 -6.20
N LEU A 340 9.29 14.07 -6.22
CA LEU A 340 9.12 12.92 -7.10
C LEU A 340 7.83 12.17 -6.79
N LEU A 341 7.53 11.89 -5.51
CA LEU A 341 6.29 11.22 -5.12
C LEU A 341 5.05 12.01 -5.54
N TYR A 342 5.09 13.34 -5.42
CA TYR A 342 4.02 14.21 -5.86
C TYR A 342 3.88 14.23 -7.39
N ALA A 343 4.99 14.40 -8.12
CA ALA A 343 5.00 14.46 -9.58
C ALA A 343 4.53 13.14 -10.22
N PHE A 344 4.94 12.00 -9.66
CA PHE A 344 4.56 10.67 -10.14
C PHE A 344 3.22 10.18 -9.57
N SER A 345 2.59 10.91 -8.64
CA SER A 345 1.32 10.50 -8.02
C SER A 345 0.23 10.21 -9.06
N LEU A 346 0.08 11.07 -10.07
CA LEU A 346 -0.93 10.92 -11.13
C LEU A 346 -0.71 9.65 -11.97
N LEU A 347 0.54 9.35 -12.34
CA LEU A 347 0.91 8.16 -13.11
C LEU A 347 0.69 6.87 -12.31
N ILE A 348 1.00 6.90 -11.02
CA ILE A 348 0.80 5.78 -10.10
C ILE A 348 -0.70 5.49 -9.93
N CYS A 349 -1.53 6.54 -9.79
CA CYS A 349 -2.97 6.38 -9.64
C CYS A 349 -3.63 5.76 -10.88
N GLN A 350 -3.26 6.22 -12.09
CA GLN A 350 -3.82 5.65 -13.32
C GLN A 350 -3.37 4.20 -13.58
N SER A 351 -2.13 3.87 -13.23
CA SER A 351 -1.57 2.53 -13.51
C SER A 351 -2.01 1.47 -12.50
N ILE A 352 -2.21 1.85 -11.23
CA ILE A 352 -2.53 0.90 -10.15
C ILE A 352 -4.02 0.94 -9.76
N GLY A 353 -4.79 1.93 -10.24
CA GLY A 353 -6.23 2.03 -9.95
C GLY A 353 -6.55 2.30 -8.47
N LEU A 354 -5.55 2.69 -7.68
CA LEU A 354 -5.70 3.06 -6.28
C LEU A 354 -5.93 4.57 -6.15
N PRO A 355 -6.82 5.02 -5.24
CA PRO A 355 -7.02 6.44 -4.97
C PRO A 355 -5.71 7.10 -4.50
N CYS A 356 -5.44 8.29 -5.02
CA CYS A 356 -4.19 9.01 -4.83
C CYS A 356 -3.95 9.40 -3.36
N MET A 357 -2.73 9.14 -2.86
CA MET A 357 -2.16 9.66 -1.61
C MET A 357 -3.16 9.76 -0.45
N ASN A 358 -3.48 8.63 0.19
CA ASN A 358 -4.26 8.61 1.42
C ASN A 358 -3.38 8.57 2.69
N ILE A 359 -2.08 8.89 2.56
CA ILE A 359 -1.22 9.00 3.73
C ILE A 359 -1.55 10.28 4.48
N SER A 360 -1.78 10.17 5.79
CA SER A 360 -1.93 11.34 6.64
C SER A 360 -0.66 12.18 6.58
N LEU A 361 -0.82 13.51 6.49
CA LEU A 361 0.31 14.44 6.59
C LEU A 361 1.16 14.17 7.83
N PHE A 362 0.53 13.72 8.93
CA PHE A 362 1.22 13.35 10.16
C PHE A 362 2.20 12.19 9.95
N ASP A 363 1.77 11.11 9.28
CA ASP A 363 2.61 9.94 9.01
C ASP A 363 3.79 10.31 8.10
N ALA A 364 3.53 11.11 7.05
CA ALA A 364 4.59 11.57 6.16
C ALA A 364 5.63 12.44 6.89
N VAL A 365 5.19 13.35 7.76
CA VAL A 365 6.08 14.17 8.59
C VAL A 365 6.87 13.31 9.58
N LEU A 366 6.24 12.30 10.18
CA LEU A 366 6.93 11.37 11.08
C LEU A 366 8.05 10.63 10.35
N TYR A 367 7.80 10.07 9.17
CA TYR A 367 8.83 9.43 8.36
C TYR A 367 9.95 10.41 7.97
N ALA A 368 9.60 11.65 7.61
CA ALA A 368 10.60 12.67 7.29
C ALA A 368 11.50 12.97 8.49
N ILE A 369 10.94 13.09 9.70
CA ILE A 369 11.70 13.32 10.94
C ILE A 369 12.62 12.14 11.23
N VAL A 370 12.12 10.90 11.15
CA VAL A 370 12.91 9.69 11.40
C VAL A 370 14.08 9.60 10.42
N VAL A 371 13.84 9.80 9.12
CA VAL A 371 14.89 9.78 8.10
C VAL A 371 15.87 10.93 8.31
N PHE A 372 15.39 12.13 8.64
CA PHE A 372 16.26 13.26 8.92
C PHE A 372 17.19 12.97 10.10
N ILE A 373 16.68 12.42 11.21
CA ILE A 373 17.50 12.01 12.36
C ILE A 373 18.53 10.95 11.95
N LEU A 374 18.13 9.92 11.19
CA LEU A 374 19.06 8.89 10.70
C LEU A 374 20.17 9.48 9.84
N THR A 375 19.87 10.44 8.97
CA THR A 375 20.86 11.13 8.13
C THR A 375 21.79 12.04 8.94
N LEU A 376 21.24 12.69 9.97
CA LEU A 376 21.98 13.55 10.89
C LEU A 376 23.02 12.77 11.69
N ILE A 377 22.75 11.49 12.00
CA ILE A 377 23.66 10.62 12.75
C ILE A 377 24.86 10.16 11.90
N ILE A 378 24.69 9.96 10.58
CA ILE A 378 25.74 9.46 9.68
C ILE A 378 27.02 10.32 9.75
N GLY A 379 26.88 11.64 9.68
CA GLY A 379 28.00 12.59 9.64
C GLY A 379 28.87 12.54 10.90
N PRO A 380 28.30 12.74 12.10
CA PRO A 380 28.98 12.58 13.37
C PRO A 380 29.62 11.20 13.53
N LEU A 381 28.88 10.11 13.24
CA LEU A 381 29.40 8.74 13.43
C LEU A 381 30.69 8.51 12.62
N SER A 382 30.69 8.97 11.36
CA SER A 382 31.82 8.85 10.44
C SER A 382 32.99 9.76 10.84
N SER A 383 32.68 10.98 11.26
CA SER A 383 33.69 12.01 11.59
C SER A 383 34.35 11.79 12.95
N ILE A 384 33.67 11.23 13.94
CA ILE A 384 34.25 10.88 15.25
C ILE A 384 35.37 9.86 15.08
N TYR A 385 35.16 8.81 14.29
CA TYR A 385 36.20 7.82 14.01
C TYR A 385 37.41 8.42 13.28
N GLY A 386 37.17 9.26 12.26
CA GLY A 386 38.23 10.00 11.58
C GLY A 386 39.01 10.89 12.54
N ALA A 387 38.32 11.59 13.45
CA ALA A 387 38.93 12.50 14.41
C ALA A 387 39.70 11.76 15.53
N LEU A 388 39.27 10.57 15.95
CA LEU A 388 39.99 9.73 16.92
C LEU A 388 41.31 9.19 16.36
N SER A 389 41.40 8.98 15.04
CA SER A 389 42.70 8.65 14.44
C SER A 389 43.72 9.78 14.60
N MET A 390 43.27 11.05 14.67
CA MET A 390 44.14 12.22 14.89
C MET A 390 44.78 12.27 16.27
N THR A 391 44.16 11.68 17.29
CA THR A 391 44.74 11.66 18.65
C THR A 391 46.03 10.86 18.75
N LYS A 392 46.32 9.99 17.78
CA LYS A 392 47.53 9.15 17.71
C LYS A 392 48.65 9.73 16.86
N PHE A 393 48.41 10.80 16.10
CA PHE A 393 49.48 11.45 15.33
C PHE A 393 50.27 12.39 16.25
N ASP A 394 51.49 11.97 16.58
CA ASP A 394 52.45 12.82 17.27
C ASP A 394 52.85 13.98 16.36
N THR A 395 52.61 15.20 16.84
CA THR A 395 52.93 16.47 16.14
C THR A 395 54.40 16.57 15.74
N TYR A 396 55.27 15.80 16.40
CA TYR A 396 56.71 15.84 16.23
C TYR A 396 57.21 15.13 14.96
N SER A 397 56.57 14.02 14.52
CA SER A 397 57.03 13.27 13.35
C SER A 397 56.68 13.95 12.02
N THR A 398 55.54 14.63 11.95
CA THR A 398 55.06 15.31 10.73
C THR A 398 55.88 16.53 10.30
N LEU A 399 56.72 17.09 11.19
CA LEU A 399 57.65 18.16 10.84
C LEU A 399 58.95 17.64 10.23
N ARG A 400 59.29 16.36 10.44
CA ARG A 400 60.52 15.73 9.93
C ARG A 400 60.35 15.02 8.58
N GLU A 401 59.12 14.86 8.10
CA GLU A 401 58.81 14.33 6.75
C GLU A 401 58.88 15.41 5.66
N GLY A 402 59.12 16.68 6.03
CA GLY A 402 59.26 17.82 5.11
C GLY A 402 60.71 18.31 4.91
N GLU A 403 61.68 17.63 5.53
CA GLU A 403 63.12 17.66 5.17
C GLU A 403 63.42 16.40 4.35
#